data_AF-A0A9X1FTB3-F1
#
_entry.id   AF-A0A9X1FTB3-F1
#
_cell.length_a   1.000
_cell.length_b   1.000
_cell.length_c   1.000
_cell.angle_alpha   90.00
_cell.angle_beta   90.00
_cell.angle_gamma   90.00
#
_symmetry.space_group_name_H-M   'P 1'
#
loop_
_entity.id
_entity.type
_entity.pdbx_description
1 polymer ?
#
loop_
_entity_poly.entity_id
_entity_poly.type
_entity_poly.pdbx_seq_one_letter_code
_entity_poly.pdbx_strand_id
1 'polypeptide(L)'
;MVDAGARRLDAAGQTLPAPVMIRAARAALRRIPLLIGLISAGVSACFAGPDRAQFLEPVYDRQLIEAAIMAARPDAPSPPGVTGLIVPHHLLAADLMARGFWAASAGTYTRIILIGPDHFGLLDDGFATTEATLDTVFGPLTADREGVASLRAADASVAVQDVYADHSLTAVTPFITRFFPEAHVVPVLAALGTGPRDWRQIADALAPLVHDQTLIIQSTDFSHFLSQGEAALHDLESLAVLTAGGPDDIAELHQPHHLDSRAALAVQLDLQRRLGARPTVLANRNSATFGGSKAETTSYIVAAFHADPQATAQLRWPDHETIYFGGDLFLGRFMRPLLLDPELRPALTAPITRITDGAPLIANLEGAIFDSWVEELPARAHLMQQPLADPVLRALDLAALGLANNHAHDLGQAGYDTTLATLRDLGITPLEHAKLTSVGPLNIMALNFVPPNQMGGLKVPADSDPASLCTVPGQAPLVLFVHWGAEFTNEPDLVTQRIASELRSCGAALIVGAHSHKASTNIRFDGGPGALVYSLGNLLFDQTQEMGATSALLEVRVFEQGTLASRLIPLPNIYQDVLDLAGQGPSQ
;
A
#
# COMPACT_ATOMS: atom_id res chain seq x y z
N MET A 1 -22.78 50.79 22.28
CA MET A 1 -23.39 51.69 21.30
C MET A 1 -23.72 50.87 20.07
N VAL A 2 -25.03 50.67 19.82
CA VAL A 2 -25.72 50.46 18.52
C VAL A 2 -25.05 49.48 17.54
N ASP A 3 -25.46 48.21 17.43
CA ASP A 3 -26.67 47.65 16.81
C ASP A 3 -26.76 47.82 15.27
N ALA A 4 -26.66 46.70 14.54
CA ALA A 4 -27.19 46.40 13.20
C ALA A 4 -26.67 44.99 12.81
N GLY A 5 -27.43 43.91 12.61
CA GLY A 5 -28.86 43.78 12.33
C GLY A 5 -29.05 43.18 10.94
N ALA A 6 -28.80 41.87 10.76
CA ALA A 6 -29.20 41.13 9.55
C ALA A 6 -29.84 39.78 9.96
N ARG A 7 -31.18 39.74 9.91
CA ARG A 7 -32.03 38.58 10.16
C ARG A 7 -32.22 37.79 8.85
N ARG A 8 -32.14 36.46 8.89
CA ARG A 8 -32.66 35.59 7.81
C ARG A 8 -34.13 35.27 8.10
N LEU A 9 -35.00 35.46 7.11
CA LEU A 9 -36.42 35.10 7.12
C LEU A 9 -36.62 33.82 6.30
N ASP A 10 -37.62 33.00 6.65
CA ASP A 10 -38.09 31.89 5.81
C ASP A 10 -39.18 32.36 4.82
N ALA A 11 -39.60 31.48 3.91
CA ALA A 11 -40.51 31.76 2.80
C ALA A 11 -41.96 32.13 3.20
N ALA A 12 -42.25 32.29 4.50
CA ALA A 12 -43.50 32.82 5.03
C ALA A 12 -43.31 33.94 6.07
N GLY A 13 -42.09 34.45 6.27
CA GLY A 13 -41.83 35.68 7.01
C GLY A 13 -42.01 35.58 8.53
N GLN A 14 -41.83 34.41 9.14
CA GLN A 14 -41.92 34.25 10.60
C GLN A 14 -40.59 33.75 11.21
N THR A 15 -40.16 34.38 12.31
CA THR A 15 -38.93 34.05 13.04
C THR A 15 -39.19 33.02 14.14
N LEU A 16 -38.51 31.87 14.11
CA LEU A 16 -38.52 30.86 15.19
C LEU A 16 -37.34 31.07 16.18
N PRO A 17 -37.55 30.99 17.51
CA PRO A 17 -36.49 31.11 18.51
C PRO A 17 -35.81 29.77 18.83
N ALA A 18 -34.52 29.84 19.19
CA ALA A 18 -33.68 28.72 19.65
C ALA A 18 -34.09 28.19 21.05
N PRO A 19 -33.85 26.90 21.38
CA PRO A 19 -34.40 26.30 22.60
C PRO A 19 -33.45 26.39 23.81
N VAL A 20 -34.02 26.77 24.96
CA VAL A 20 -33.48 26.55 26.30
C VAL A 20 -34.27 25.41 26.96
N MET A 21 -33.54 24.52 27.65
CA MET A 21 -33.99 23.37 28.44
C MET A 21 -35.22 23.62 29.34
N ILE A 22 -36.06 22.59 29.55
CA ILE A 22 -36.24 21.84 30.82
C ILE A 22 -37.42 20.84 30.70
N ARG A 23 -37.15 19.59 31.12
CA ARG A 23 -38.03 18.56 31.70
C ARG A 23 -39.55 18.78 31.66
N ALA A 24 -40.28 17.83 31.06
CA ALA A 24 -41.26 16.96 31.73
C ALA A 24 -42.17 16.23 30.72
N ALA A 25 -42.04 14.89 30.63
CA ALA A 25 -43.16 13.98 30.33
C ALA A 25 -42.74 12.53 30.59
N ARG A 26 -42.50 12.18 31.85
CA ARG A 26 -42.71 10.81 32.34
C ARG A 26 -44.22 10.64 32.55
N ALA A 27 -44.91 9.91 31.67
CA ALA A 27 -46.08 9.09 31.97
C ALA A 27 -46.88 8.76 30.69
N ALA A 28 -46.41 7.77 29.94
CA ALA A 28 -47.28 6.87 29.17
C ALA A 28 -46.45 5.63 28.82
N LEU A 29 -47.10 4.47 28.71
CA LEU A 29 -46.51 3.14 28.50
C LEU A 29 -45.94 2.44 29.74
N ARG A 30 -46.82 2.21 30.73
CA ARG A 30 -46.85 0.94 31.45
C ARG A 30 -48.07 0.16 30.97
N ARG A 31 -47.82 -1.01 30.36
CA ARG A 31 -48.67 -2.22 30.21
C ARG A 31 -48.63 -2.80 28.80
N ILE A 32 -47.56 -3.51 28.46
CA ILE A 32 -47.61 -4.79 27.70
C ILE A 32 -46.46 -5.66 28.27
N PRO A 33 -46.74 -6.87 28.81
CA PRO A 33 -45.71 -7.76 29.33
C PRO A 33 -45.14 -8.68 28.24
N LEU A 34 -43.91 -9.15 28.47
CA LEU A 34 -43.26 -10.31 27.84
C LEU A 34 -42.97 -10.25 26.32
N LEU A 35 -41.75 -9.80 25.98
CA LEU A 35 -40.94 -10.35 24.88
C LEU A 35 -39.46 -9.91 25.04
N ILE A 36 -38.88 -10.18 26.22
CA ILE A 36 -37.42 -10.07 26.47
C ILE A 36 -36.82 -11.48 26.35
N GLY A 37 -37.05 -12.13 25.21
CA GLY A 37 -36.64 -13.52 25.00
C GLY A 37 -36.19 -13.88 23.59
N LEU A 38 -35.99 -12.88 22.70
CA LEU A 38 -35.72 -13.14 21.28
C LEU A 38 -34.65 -12.25 20.64
N ILE A 39 -33.91 -11.46 21.44
CA ILE A 39 -32.76 -10.67 20.93
C ILE A 39 -31.42 -11.18 21.51
N SER A 40 -31.43 -12.05 22.53
CA SER A 40 -30.23 -12.73 23.02
C SER A 40 -29.97 -14.10 22.37
N ALA A 41 -30.88 -14.60 21.53
CA ALA A 41 -30.72 -15.89 20.84
C ALA A 41 -30.08 -15.77 19.45
N GLY A 42 -30.11 -14.58 18.83
CA GLY A 42 -29.52 -14.36 17.49
C GLY A 42 -28.01 -14.11 17.51
N VAL A 43 -27.45 -13.71 18.66
CA VAL A 43 -25.99 -13.52 18.82
C VAL A 43 -25.35 -14.77 19.42
N SER A 44 -26.00 -15.47 20.35
CA SER A 44 -25.45 -16.71 20.92
C SER A 44 -25.63 -17.98 20.05
N ALA A 45 -26.49 -17.97 19.02
CA ALA A 45 -26.66 -19.13 18.14
C ALA A 45 -25.75 -19.13 16.91
N CYS A 46 -25.02 -18.03 16.63
CA CYS A 46 -24.03 -17.95 15.56
C CYS A 46 -22.57 -18.20 16.03
N PHE A 47 -22.33 -18.26 17.35
CA PHE A 47 -21.05 -18.70 17.93
C PHE A 47 -21.03 -20.18 18.32
N ALA A 48 -21.96 -20.99 17.80
CA ALA A 48 -21.66 -22.41 17.58
C ALA A 48 -20.84 -22.48 16.30
N GLY A 49 -19.55 -22.13 16.39
CA GLY A 49 -18.62 -22.22 15.28
C GLY A 49 -18.56 -23.64 14.69
N PRO A 50 -17.98 -23.81 13.49
CA PRO A 50 -17.68 -25.14 12.98
C PRO A 50 -16.92 -25.94 14.04
N ASP A 51 -17.11 -27.26 14.07
CA ASP A 51 -16.41 -28.13 15.01
C ASP A 51 -14.90 -27.82 14.95
N ARG A 52 -14.28 -27.50 16.09
CA ARG A 52 -12.87 -27.10 16.20
C ARG A 52 -11.95 -28.10 15.49
N ALA A 53 -12.37 -29.37 15.45
CA ALA A 53 -11.70 -30.43 14.70
C ALA A 53 -11.55 -30.13 13.20
N GLN A 54 -12.55 -29.51 12.56
CA GLN A 54 -12.55 -29.22 11.12
C GLN A 54 -11.42 -28.28 10.70
N PHE A 55 -11.03 -27.33 11.55
CA PHE A 55 -9.93 -26.41 11.27
C PHE A 55 -8.56 -26.99 11.63
N LEU A 56 -8.51 -27.90 12.61
CA LEU A 56 -7.26 -28.46 13.12
C LEU A 56 -6.84 -29.74 12.37
N GLU A 57 -7.76 -30.54 11.84
CA GLU A 57 -7.43 -31.76 11.10
C GLU A 57 -6.44 -31.53 9.94
N PRO A 58 -6.64 -30.53 9.05
CA PRO A 58 -5.72 -30.32 7.93
C PRO A 58 -4.32 -29.84 8.36
N VAL A 59 -4.18 -29.26 9.56
CA VAL A 59 -2.87 -28.85 10.13
C VAL A 59 -1.97 -30.07 10.32
N TYR A 60 -2.58 -31.24 10.49
CA TYR A 60 -1.88 -32.51 10.66
C TYR A 60 -1.71 -33.31 9.35
N ASP A 61 -2.07 -32.75 8.20
CA ASP A 61 -1.80 -33.33 6.89
C ASP A 61 -0.44 -32.87 6.35
N ARG A 62 0.58 -33.72 6.57
CA ARG A 62 1.94 -33.48 6.07
C ARG A 62 2.02 -33.33 4.55
N GLN A 63 1.24 -34.11 3.80
CA GLN A 63 1.33 -34.13 2.33
C GLN A 63 0.75 -32.84 1.74
N LEU A 64 -0.37 -32.36 2.29
CA LEU A 64 -0.97 -31.09 1.90
C LEU A 64 0.03 -29.93 2.08
N ILE A 65 0.70 -29.87 3.23
CA ILE A 65 1.64 -28.79 3.54
C ILE A 65 2.92 -28.89 2.70
N GLU A 66 3.49 -30.09 2.52
CA GLU A 66 4.65 -30.27 1.64
C GLU A 66 4.33 -29.90 0.19
N ALA A 67 3.14 -30.25 -0.32
CA ALA A 67 2.70 -29.89 -1.66
C ALA A 67 2.58 -28.36 -1.83
N ALA A 68 1.96 -27.68 -0.86
CA ALA A 68 1.85 -26.22 -0.87
C ALA A 68 3.22 -25.53 -0.84
N ILE A 69 4.15 -26.00 -0.01
CA ILE A 69 5.52 -25.49 0.07
C ILE A 69 6.24 -25.65 -1.26
N MET A 70 6.13 -26.80 -1.89
CA MET A 70 6.77 -27.06 -3.18
C MET A 70 6.19 -26.20 -4.31
N ALA A 71 4.86 -26.01 -4.33
CA ALA A 71 4.16 -25.23 -5.34
C ALA A 71 4.43 -23.72 -5.25
N ALA A 72 4.68 -23.21 -4.03
CA ALA A 72 4.83 -21.78 -3.77
C ALA A 72 6.28 -21.26 -3.90
N ARG A 73 7.25 -22.13 -4.22
CA ARG A 73 8.67 -21.75 -4.27
C ARG A 73 8.91 -20.64 -5.30
N PRO A 74 9.55 -19.50 -4.93
CA PRO A 74 9.87 -18.44 -5.88
C PRO A 74 11.00 -18.87 -6.83
N ASP A 75 10.99 -18.31 -8.04
CA ASP A 75 12.07 -18.50 -9.02
C ASP A 75 13.34 -17.78 -8.60
N ALA A 76 13.20 -16.56 -8.06
CA ALA A 76 14.29 -15.75 -7.53
C ALA A 76 14.67 -16.19 -6.11
N PRO A 77 15.95 -16.09 -5.73
CA PRO A 77 16.38 -16.36 -4.37
C PRO A 77 15.78 -15.33 -3.39
N SER A 78 15.35 -15.82 -2.23
CA SER A 78 14.86 -14.97 -1.15
C SER A 78 15.99 -14.13 -0.54
N PRO A 79 15.73 -12.86 -0.20
CA PRO A 79 16.73 -12.03 0.46
C PRO A 79 16.94 -12.46 1.93
N PRO A 80 18.16 -12.37 2.47
CA PRO A 80 18.35 -12.43 3.92
C PRO A 80 17.76 -11.17 4.58
N GLY A 81 17.63 -11.16 5.91
CA GLY A 81 17.26 -9.94 6.65
C GLY A 81 15.77 -9.60 6.65
N VAL A 82 14.90 -10.50 6.21
CA VAL A 82 13.44 -10.34 6.40
C VAL A 82 13.13 -10.32 7.90
N THR A 83 12.46 -9.28 8.36
CA THR A 83 12.19 -9.03 9.79
C THR A 83 10.78 -9.42 10.21
N GLY A 84 9.88 -9.64 9.26
CA GLY A 84 8.55 -10.14 9.57
C GLY A 84 7.72 -10.55 8.37
N LEU A 85 6.64 -11.28 8.66
CA LEU A 85 5.70 -11.83 7.70
C LEU A 85 4.25 -11.53 8.13
N ILE A 86 3.37 -11.34 7.15
CA ILE A 86 1.92 -11.52 7.30
C ILE A 86 1.56 -12.76 6.48
N VAL A 87 0.92 -13.73 7.12
CA VAL A 87 0.43 -14.95 6.47
C VAL A 87 -0.99 -15.26 6.94
N PRO A 88 -1.82 -15.87 6.07
CA PRO A 88 -3.13 -16.36 6.47
C PRO A 88 -3.02 -17.58 7.40
N HIS A 89 -4.14 -17.98 8.01
CA HIS A 89 -4.26 -19.23 8.79
C HIS A 89 -5.38 -20.15 8.32
N HIS A 90 -6.14 -19.80 7.28
CA HIS A 90 -6.93 -20.79 6.55
C HIS A 90 -6.05 -21.63 5.62
N LEU A 91 -5.94 -22.94 5.91
CA LEU A 91 -5.16 -23.89 5.09
C LEU A 91 -5.69 -24.09 3.66
N LEU A 92 -6.89 -23.58 3.35
CA LEU A 92 -7.33 -23.40 1.95
C LEU A 92 -6.31 -22.60 1.13
N ALA A 93 -5.64 -21.63 1.78
CA ALA A 93 -4.60 -20.77 1.20
C ALA A 93 -3.18 -21.20 1.64
N ALA A 94 -2.94 -22.49 1.88
CA ALA A 94 -1.64 -23.02 2.30
C ALA A 94 -0.49 -22.65 1.33
N ASP A 95 -0.76 -22.51 0.03
CA ASP A 95 0.22 -22.04 -0.95
C ASP A 95 0.65 -20.60 -0.64
N LEU A 96 -0.28 -19.72 -0.26
CA LEU A 96 0.01 -18.34 0.13
C LEU A 96 0.78 -18.26 1.44
N MET A 97 0.44 -19.10 2.42
CA MET A 97 1.25 -19.25 3.64
C MET A 97 2.70 -19.58 3.26
N ALA A 98 2.90 -20.60 2.42
CA ALA A 98 4.22 -20.98 1.96
C ALA A 98 4.98 -19.86 1.25
N ARG A 99 4.33 -18.97 0.49
CA ARG A 99 4.99 -17.81 -0.12
C ARG A 99 5.62 -16.88 0.92
N GLY A 100 4.91 -16.61 2.02
CA GLY A 100 5.44 -15.82 3.12
C GLY A 100 6.69 -16.46 3.73
N PHE A 101 6.64 -17.77 4.01
CA PHE A 101 7.79 -18.49 4.55
C PHE A 101 8.96 -18.58 3.58
N TRP A 102 8.71 -18.75 2.28
CA TRP A 102 9.75 -18.66 1.27
C TRP A 102 10.41 -17.28 1.27
N ALA A 103 9.66 -16.18 1.40
CA ALA A 103 10.25 -14.85 1.43
C ALA A 103 11.31 -14.69 2.54
N ALA A 104 11.12 -15.34 3.70
CA ALA A 104 12.06 -15.33 4.81
C ALA A 104 13.08 -16.49 4.81
N SER A 105 13.05 -17.41 3.83
CA SER A 105 13.77 -18.68 3.91
C SER A 105 15.31 -18.57 3.88
N ALA A 106 15.85 -17.42 3.49
CA ALA A 106 17.29 -17.15 3.51
C ALA A 106 17.78 -16.61 4.87
N GLY A 107 16.86 -16.26 5.78
CA GLY A 107 17.18 -15.84 7.14
C GLY A 107 17.56 -17.02 8.04
N THR A 108 18.27 -16.71 9.14
CA THR A 108 18.55 -17.66 10.22
C THR A 108 17.90 -17.12 11.48
N TYR A 109 16.79 -17.74 11.90
CA TYR A 109 16.00 -17.28 13.03
C TYR A 109 16.11 -18.27 14.20
N THR A 110 16.43 -17.75 15.37
CA THR A 110 16.43 -18.52 16.64
C THR A 110 15.18 -18.24 17.46
N ARG A 111 14.54 -17.08 17.22
CA ARG A 111 13.28 -16.67 17.86
C ARG A 111 12.24 -16.31 16.79
N ILE A 112 11.01 -16.78 17.01
CA ILE A 112 9.83 -16.36 16.24
C ILE A 112 8.82 -15.77 17.22
N ILE A 113 8.40 -14.53 16.99
CA ILE A 113 7.24 -13.96 17.67
C ILE A 113 6.03 -14.24 16.77
N LEU A 114 5.10 -15.08 17.21
CA LEU A 114 3.92 -15.46 16.43
C LEU A 114 2.68 -14.84 17.06
N ILE A 115 1.99 -13.96 16.32
CA ILE A 115 0.84 -13.19 16.83
C ILE A 115 -0.40 -13.51 15.99
N GLY A 116 -1.53 -13.79 16.63
CA GLY A 116 -2.79 -14.08 15.95
C GLY A 116 -4.03 -13.77 16.79
N PRO A 117 -5.21 -13.67 16.18
CA PRO A 117 -6.48 -13.43 16.87
C PRO A 117 -6.98 -14.64 17.65
N ASP A 118 -7.77 -14.37 18.68
CA ASP A 118 -8.61 -15.34 19.39
C ASP A 118 -9.99 -15.47 18.73
N HIS A 119 -10.19 -16.50 17.92
CA HIS A 119 -11.46 -16.81 17.25
C HIS A 119 -12.46 -17.50 18.16
N PHE A 120 -11.95 -18.29 19.12
CA PHE A 120 -12.77 -19.15 19.96
C PHE A 120 -13.16 -18.52 21.29
N GLY A 121 -12.78 -17.26 21.53
CA GLY A 121 -13.10 -16.53 22.77
C GLY A 121 -12.46 -17.19 23.99
N LEU A 122 -11.21 -17.63 23.84
CA LEU A 122 -10.38 -18.14 24.94
C LEU A 122 -9.99 -17.03 25.93
N LEU A 123 -10.09 -15.77 25.51
CA LEU A 123 -9.78 -14.56 26.26
C LEU A 123 -11.02 -13.67 26.37
N ASP A 124 -11.29 -13.18 27.58
CA ASP A 124 -12.28 -12.14 27.80
C ASP A 124 -11.76 -10.76 27.31
N ASP A 125 -10.47 -10.48 27.55
CA ASP A 125 -9.75 -9.30 27.08
C ASP A 125 -8.23 -9.56 26.94
N GLY A 126 -7.51 -8.53 26.48
CA GLY A 126 -6.04 -8.52 26.52
C GLY A 126 -5.36 -9.54 25.60
N PHE A 127 -4.25 -10.08 26.10
CA PHE A 127 -3.37 -10.98 25.37
C PHE A 127 -3.02 -12.20 26.22
N ALA A 128 -2.70 -13.30 25.55
CA ALA A 128 -2.17 -14.50 26.20
C ALA A 128 -0.95 -15.06 25.49
N THR A 129 -0.17 -15.82 26.25
CA THR A 129 0.98 -16.58 25.77
C THR A 129 1.02 -17.97 26.41
N THR A 130 1.97 -18.80 26.02
CA THR A 130 2.18 -20.13 26.60
C THR A 130 3.65 -20.53 26.59
N GLU A 131 4.02 -21.40 27.53
CA GLU A 131 5.32 -22.10 27.54
C GLU A 131 5.21 -23.55 27.02
N ALA A 132 4.02 -23.94 26.56
CA ALA A 132 3.75 -25.27 26.04
C ALA A 132 4.53 -25.53 24.74
N THR A 133 5.00 -26.77 24.58
CA THR A 133 5.47 -27.29 23.29
C THR A 133 4.27 -27.76 22.49
N LEU A 134 4.21 -27.43 21.20
CA LEU A 134 3.20 -27.95 20.28
C LEU A 134 3.83 -28.97 19.34
N ASP A 135 3.28 -30.18 19.29
CA ASP A 135 3.69 -31.17 18.29
C ASP A 135 3.08 -30.83 16.93
N THR A 136 3.93 -30.75 15.91
CA THR A 136 3.52 -30.54 14.51
C THR A 136 3.86 -31.76 13.66
N VAL A 137 3.37 -31.79 12.42
CA VAL A 137 3.70 -32.85 11.45
C VAL A 137 5.17 -32.94 11.05
N PHE A 138 5.96 -31.89 11.32
CA PHE A 138 7.39 -31.86 11.04
C PHE A 138 8.27 -31.95 12.29
N GLY A 139 7.66 -32.09 13.47
CA GLY A 139 8.35 -32.17 14.76
C GLY A 139 7.82 -31.16 15.78
N PRO A 140 8.35 -31.20 17.02
CA PRO A 140 7.90 -30.31 18.08
C PRO A 140 8.34 -28.87 17.84
N LEU A 141 7.41 -27.92 18.00
CA LEU A 141 7.68 -26.49 18.12
C LEU A 141 7.75 -26.13 19.60
N THR A 142 8.93 -25.72 20.06
CA THR A 142 9.15 -25.41 21.48
C THR A 142 9.01 -23.91 21.74
N ALA A 143 8.43 -23.57 22.89
CA ALA A 143 8.33 -22.18 23.33
C ALA A 143 9.70 -21.61 23.74
N ASP A 144 9.93 -20.35 23.38
CA ASP A 144 11.03 -19.57 23.92
C ASP A 144 10.67 -19.11 25.33
N ARG A 145 11.05 -19.92 26.32
CA ARG A 145 10.71 -19.67 27.73
C ARG A 145 11.30 -18.37 28.27
N GLU A 146 12.49 -17.99 27.81
CA GLU A 146 13.12 -16.73 28.23
C GLU A 146 12.38 -15.53 27.64
N GLY A 147 12.01 -15.61 26.36
CA GLY A 147 11.19 -14.62 25.69
C GLY A 147 9.81 -14.47 26.32
N VAL A 148 9.13 -15.57 26.62
CA VAL A 148 7.82 -15.59 27.31
C VAL A 148 7.93 -14.99 28.73
N ALA A 149 8.96 -15.38 29.49
CA ALA A 149 9.18 -14.81 30.83
C ALA A 149 9.45 -13.30 30.77
N SER A 150 10.24 -12.85 29.80
CA SER A 150 10.56 -11.44 29.57
C SER A 150 9.33 -10.63 29.14
N LEU A 151 8.51 -11.16 28.23
CA LEU A 151 7.22 -10.58 27.83
C LEU A 151 6.33 -10.36 29.06
N ARG A 152 6.18 -11.37 29.90
CA ARG A 152 5.34 -11.29 31.11
C ARG A 152 5.90 -10.41 32.21
N ALA A 153 7.22 -10.26 32.28
CA ALA A 153 7.86 -9.32 33.19
C ALA A 153 7.65 -7.88 32.74
N ALA A 154 7.63 -7.63 31.42
CA ALA A 154 7.35 -6.32 30.85
C ALA A 154 5.85 -5.98 30.90
N ASP A 155 4.98 -6.96 30.70
CA ASP A 155 3.54 -6.82 30.78
C ASP A 155 2.89 -7.98 31.56
N ALA A 156 2.63 -7.72 32.84
CA ALA A 156 2.01 -8.69 33.73
C ALA A 156 0.53 -8.99 33.41
N SER A 157 -0.10 -8.20 32.52
CA SER A 157 -1.48 -8.46 32.06
C SER A 157 -1.57 -9.59 31.03
N VAL A 158 -0.43 -9.99 30.43
CA VAL A 158 -0.40 -11.13 29.50
C VAL A 158 -0.65 -12.44 30.25
N ALA A 159 -1.78 -13.07 29.96
CA ALA A 159 -2.19 -14.32 30.57
C ALA A 159 -1.34 -15.51 30.08
N VAL A 160 -1.27 -16.58 30.88
CA VAL A 160 -0.66 -17.85 30.48
C VAL A 160 -1.75 -18.90 30.39
N GLN A 161 -1.99 -19.39 29.18
CA GLN A 161 -2.99 -20.42 28.91
C GLN A 161 -2.63 -21.21 27.65
N ASP A 162 -3.49 -22.14 27.25
CA ASP A 162 -3.32 -22.88 26.01
C ASP A 162 -3.75 -22.03 24.80
N VAL A 163 -2.81 -21.27 24.26
CA VAL A 163 -3.03 -20.42 23.07
C VAL A 163 -3.12 -21.23 21.77
N TYR A 164 -2.57 -22.45 21.75
CA TYR A 164 -2.63 -23.34 20.57
C TYR A 164 -3.98 -24.04 20.42
N ALA A 165 -4.85 -23.86 21.40
CA ALA A 165 -6.23 -24.19 21.25
C ALA A 165 -6.87 -23.31 20.14
N ASP A 166 -6.36 -22.10 19.84
CA ASP A 166 -6.79 -21.35 18.66
C ASP A 166 -6.09 -21.82 17.38
N HIS A 167 -6.86 -21.95 16.30
CA HIS A 167 -6.34 -22.39 15.02
C HIS A 167 -5.51 -21.29 14.33
N SER A 168 -5.69 -20.02 14.70
CA SER A 168 -4.92 -18.90 14.15
C SER A 168 -3.42 -19.08 14.35
N LEU A 169 -3.00 -19.58 15.52
CA LEU A 169 -1.59 -19.86 15.79
C LEU A 169 -1.21 -21.25 15.27
N THR A 170 -2.04 -22.25 15.56
CA THR A 170 -1.74 -23.66 15.28
C THR A 170 -1.60 -23.96 13.79
N ALA A 171 -2.37 -23.32 12.91
CA ALA A 171 -2.25 -23.53 11.47
C ALA A 171 -0.89 -23.09 10.88
N VAL A 172 -0.22 -22.13 11.52
CA VAL A 172 1.06 -21.56 11.05
C VAL A 172 2.27 -22.39 11.52
N THR A 173 2.14 -23.14 12.62
CA THR A 173 3.29 -23.83 13.25
C THR A 173 3.96 -24.92 12.41
N PRO A 174 3.27 -25.69 11.54
CA PRO A 174 3.95 -26.65 10.66
C PRO A 174 4.89 -25.96 9.68
N PHE A 175 4.54 -24.76 9.19
CA PHE A 175 5.42 -24.01 8.30
C PHE A 175 6.65 -23.49 9.06
N ILE A 176 6.47 -23.02 10.29
CA ILE A 176 7.58 -22.62 11.17
C ILE A 176 8.58 -23.76 11.35
N THR A 177 8.11 -24.93 11.81
CA THR A 177 8.99 -26.08 12.07
C THR A 177 9.65 -26.61 10.80
N ARG A 178 8.98 -26.49 9.65
CA ARG A 178 9.53 -26.93 8.37
C ARG A 178 10.61 -26.02 7.80
N PHE A 179 10.45 -24.70 7.93
CA PHE A 179 11.39 -23.71 7.39
C PHE A 179 12.51 -23.34 8.39
N PHE A 180 12.18 -23.30 9.68
CA PHE A 180 13.05 -22.83 10.75
C PHE A 180 13.08 -23.84 11.91
N PRO A 181 13.63 -25.05 11.71
CA PRO A 181 13.58 -26.13 12.70
C PRO A 181 14.30 -25.83 14.02
N GLU A 182 15.25 -24.89 14.02
CA GLU A 182 16.00 -24.47 15.20
C GLU A 182 15.34 -23.30 15.96
N ALA A 183 14.21 -22.78 15.47
CA ALA A 183 13.57 -21.62 16.06
C ALA A 183 12.69 -22.00 17.27
N HIS A 184 12.74 -21.16 18.30
CA HIS A 184 11.81 -21.19 19.42
C HIS A 184 10.76 -20.09 19.26
N VAL A 185 9.53 -20.32 19.76
CA VAL A 185 8.42 -19.40 19.54
C VAL A 185 7.98 -18.67 20.80
N VAL A 186 7.70 -17.36 20.68
CA VAL A 186 6.93 -16.56 21.64
C VAL A 186 5.53 -16.40 21.04
N PRO A 187 4.56 -17.27 21.37
CA PRO A 187 3.21 -17.18 20.82
C PRO A 187 2.41 -16.14 21.59
N VAL A 188 1.66 -15.31 20.87
CA VAL A 188 0.83 -14.25 21.42
C VAL A 188 -0.57 -14.31 20.79
N LEU A 189 -1.56 -14.68 21.59
CA LEU A 189 -2.97 -14.66 21.20
C LEU A 189 -3.58 -13.33 21.63
N ALA A 190 -4.32 -12.68 20.73
CA ALA A 190 -4.93 -11.37 20.97
C ALA A 190 -6.45 -11.45 20.99
N ALA A 191 -7.07 -10.97 22.07
CA ALA A 191 -8.53 -10.85 22.14
C ALA A 191 -9.03 -9.79 21.15
N LEU A 192 -10.16 -10.09 20.48
CA LEU A 192 -10.75 -9.23 19.43
C LEU A 192 -11.16 -7.84 19.94
N GLY A 193 -11.41 -7.70 21.24
CA GLY A 193 -11.85 -6.46 21.89
C GLY A 193 -10.74 -5.49 22.31
N THR A 194 -9.47 -5.84 22.13
CA THR A 194 -8.34 -4.96 22.47
C THR A 194 -8.30 -3.70 21.61
N GLY A 195 -7.76 -2.61 22.15
CA GLY A 195 -7.67 -1.32 21.47
C GLY A 195 -6.25 -0.73 21.41
N PRO A 196 -6.09 0.49 20.83
CA PRO A 196 -4.77 1.08 20.56
C PRO A 196 -3.82 1.21 21.74
N ARG A 197 -4.35 1.36 22.97
CA ARG A 197 -3.52 1.39 24.19
C ARG A 197 -2.92 0.02 24.47
N ASP A 198 -3.73 -1.03 24.41
CA ASP A 198 -3.31 -2.41 24.64
C ASP A 198 -2.31 -2.85 23.57
N TRP A 199 -2.56 -2.47 22.30
CA TRP A 199 -1.67 -2.78 21.18
C TRP A 199 -0.30 -2.12 21.32
N ARG A 200 -0.26 -0.87 21.78
CA ARG A 200 1.02 -0.17 22.05
C ARG A 200 1.76 -0.80 23.22
N GLN A 201 1.03 -1.13 24.29
CA GLN A 201 1.60 -1.76 25.48
C GLN A 201 2.25 -3.10 25.15
N ILE A 202 1.56 -3.98 24.43
CA ILE A 202 2.12 -5.28 24.04
C ILE A 202 3.29 -5.12 23.05
N ALA A 203 3.23 -4.15 22.13
CA ALA A 203 4.35 -3.86 21.22
C ALA A 203 5.59 -3.37 21.99
N ASP A 204 5.41 -2.51 22.99
CA ASP A 204 6.49 -2.08 23.89
C ASP A 204 7.08 -3.25 24.69
N ALA A 205 6.24 -4.20 25.12
CA ALA A 205 6.68 -5.39 25.85
C ALA A 205 7.43 -6.40 24.96
N LEU A 206 7.06 -6.50 23.68
CA LEU A 206 7.72 -7.37 22.70
C LEU A 206 9.00 -6.77 22.12
N ALA A 207 9.11 -5.43 22.02
CA ALA A 207 10.23 -4.76 21.38
C ALA A 207 11.63 -5.18 21.89
N PRO A 208 11.87 -5.39 23.20
CA PRO A 208 13.16 -5.86 23.71
C PRO A 208 13.53 -7.28 23.26
N LEU A 209 12.56 -8.08 22.80
CA LEU A 209 12.79 -9.44 22.33
C LEU A 209 13.26 -9.49 20.89
N VAL A 210 13.13 -8.38 20.14
CA VAL A 210 13.41 -8.29 18.72
C VAL A 210 14.88 -7.99 18.48
N HIS A 211 15.57 -8.92 17.82
CA HIS A 211 16.95 -8.77 17.35
C HIS A 211 17.10 -9.31 15.92
N ASP A 212 18.32 -9.31 15.39
CA ASP A 212 18.69 -9.73 14.02
C ASP A 212 18.28 -11.16 13.64
N GLN A 213 18.13 -12.06 14.61
CA GLN A 213 17.66 -13.43 14.43
C GLN A 213 16.22 -13.65 14.94
N THR A 214 15.44 -12.58 15.10
CA THR A 214 14.01 -12.64 15.42
C THR A 214 13.18 -12.45 14.15
N LEU A 215 12.23 -13.35 13.89
CA LEU A 215 11.20 -13.16 12.88
C LEU A 215 9.85 -12.88 13.55
N ILE A 216 9.15 -11.84 13.11
CA ILE A 216 7.82 -11.52 13.62
C ILE A 216 6.77 -11.97 12.60
N ILE A 217 5.96 -12.97 12.96
CA ILE A 217 4.94 -13.54 12.09
C ILE A 217 3.56 -13.13 12.61
N GLN A 218 2.85 -12.35 11.80
CA GLN A 218 1.44 -12.06 11.96
C GLN A 218 0.62 -13.14 11.24
N SER A 219 -0.26 -13.81 11.99
CA SER A 219 -1.28 -14.72 11.49
C SER A 219 -2.62 -13.99 11.39
N THR A 220 -3.08 -13.72 10.17
CA THR A 220 -4.28 -12.92 9.92
C THR A 220 -4.87 -13.25 8.57
N ASP A 221 -6.16 -13.53 8.55
CA ASP A 221 -6.99 -13.48 7.36
C ASP A 221 -7.68 -12.11 7.26
N PHE A 222 -8.03 -11.73 6.03
CA PHE A 222 -8.50 -10.39 5.71
C PHE A 222 -10.03 -10.32 5.61
N SER A 223 -10.62 -9.71 4.60
CA SER A 223 -12.07 -9.51 4.51
C SER A 223 -12.86 -10.82 4.70
N HIS A 224 -13.84 -10.85 5.62
CA HIS A 224 -14.70 -12.03 5.89
C HIS A 224 -16.18 -11.75 5.69
N PHE A 225 -16.92 -12.79 5.31
CA PHE A 225 -18.39 -12.81 5.23
C PHE A 225 -18.99 -11.82 4.24
N LEU A 226 -18.20 -11.47 3.22
CA LEU A 226 -18.53 -10.47 2.21
C LEU A 226 -18.59 -11.10 0.82
N SER A 227 -19.33 -10.48 -0.09
CA SER A 227 -19.24 -10.84 -1.51
C SER A 227 -17.84 -10.55 -2.04
N GLN A 228 -17.45 -11.21 -3.13
CA GLN A 228 -16.11 -11.03 -3.72
C GLN A 228 -15.81 -9.55 -4.04
N GLY A 229 -16.81 -8.77 -4.48
CA GLY A 229 -16.63 -7.35 -4.81
C GLY A 229 -16.47 -6.46 -3.57
N GLU A 230 -17.25 -6.69 -2.53
CA GLU A 230 -17.12 -5.98 -1.25
C GLU A 230 -15.79 -6.29 -0.57
N ALA A 231 -15.38 -7.56 -0.58
CA ALA A 231 -14.08 -7.98 -0.07
C ALA A 231 -12.93 -7.31 -0.82
N ALA A 232 -13.01 -7.17 -2.14
CA ALA A 232 -11.96 -6.48 -2.91
C ALA A 232 -11.82 -5.00 -2.54
N LEU A 233 -12.91 -4.31 -2.21
CA LEU A 233 -12.88 -2.91 -1.76
C LEU A 233 -12.21 -2.78 -0.38
N HIS A 234 -12.59 -3.62 0.57
CA HIS A 234 -11.99 -3.62 1.91
C HIS A 234 -10.55 -4.12 1.92
N ASP A 235 -10.19 -5.04 1.02
CA ASP A 235 -8.81 -5.46 0.81
C ASP A 235 -7.97 -4.29 0.29
N LEU A 236 -8.50 -3.48 -0.63
CA LEU A 236 -7.80 -2.30 -1.14
C LEU A 236 -7.53 -1.28 -0.02
N GLU A 237 -8.51 -1.04 0.85
CA GLU A 237 -8.34 -0.21 2.05
C GLU A 237 -7.27 -0.79 2.99
N SER A 238 -7.32 -2.10 3.23
CA SER A 238 -6.35 -2.81 4.07
C SER A 238 -4.93 -2.75 3.50
N LEU A 239 -4.77 -2.90 2.18
CA LEU A 239 -3.50 -2.78 1.47
C LEU A 239 -2.97 -1.34 1.53
N ALA A 240 -3.84 -0.34 1.43
CA ALA A 240 -3.46 1.07 1.56
C ALA A 240 -2.96 1.39 2.98
N VAL A 241 -3.65 0.92 4.03
CA VAL A 241 -3.21 1.05 5.44
C VAL A 241 -1.88 0.33 5.67
N LEU A 242 -1.76 -0.92 5.20
CA LEU A 242 -0.55 -1.72 5.31
C LEU A 242 0.66 -1.00 4.68
N THR A 243 0.51 -0.50 3.46
CA THR A 243 1.60 0.13 2.70
C THR A 243 1.94 1.54 3.16
N ALA A 244 0.98 2.29 3.69
CA ALA A 244 1.23 3.56 4.38
C ALA A 244 2.00 3.35 5.70
N GLY A 245 1.66 2.29 6.43
CA GLY A 245 2.35 1.87 7.65
C GLY A 245 2.09 2.77 8.86
N GLY A 246 1.03 3.59 8.83
CA GLY A 246 0.59 4.41 9.96
C GLY A 246 -0.19 3.57 11.00
N PRO A 247 0.07 3.70 12.31
CA PRO A 247 -0.69 2.94 13.33
C PRO A 247 -2.10 3.50 13.55
N ASP A 248 -2.26 4.81 13.36
CA ASP A 248 -3.53 5.50 13.58
C ASP A 248 -4.54 5.13 12.47
N ASP A 249 -4.04 4.83 11.27
CA ASP A 249 -4.82 4.40 10.10
C ASP A 249 -5.56 3.07 10.33
N ILE A 250 -5.08 2.24 11.27
CA ILE A 250 -5.70 0.95 11.63
C ILE A 250 -7.08 1.17 12.27
N ALA A 251 -7.32 2.34 12.86
CA ALA A 251 -8.63 2.67 13.44
C ALA A 251 -9.75 2.70 12.40
N GLU A 252 -9.41 2.95 11.12
CA GLU A 252 -10.34 2.95 9.99
C GLU A 252 -10.69 1.54 9.51
N LEU A 253 -9.92 0.51 9.93
CA LEU A 253 -10.21 -0.88 9.60
C LEU A 253 -11.25 -1.46 10.56
N HIS A 254 -12.24 -2.15 10.00
CA HIS A 254 -13.35 -2.77 10.73
C HIS A 254 -13.26 -4.30 10.70
N GLN A 255 -13.31 -4.92 11.88
CA GLN A 255 -13.38 -6.39 12.00
C GLN A 255 -14.86 -6.85 11.98
N PRO A 256 -15.20 -7.94 11.27
CA PRO A 256 -14.31 -8.80 10.50
C PRO A 256 -14.23 -8.40 9.00
N HIS A 257 -14.84 -7.27 8.60
CA HIS A 257 -15.01 -6.89 7.19
C HIS A 257 -13.69 -6.59 6.46
N HIS A 258 -12.63 -6.17 7.16
CA HIS A 258 -11.31 -5.91 6.58
C HIS A 258 -10.29 -6.99 6.93
N LEU A 259 -10.33 -7.44 8.17
CA LEU A 259 -9.41 -8.40 8.77
C LEU A 259 -9.97 -8.95 10.07
N ASP A 260 -9.43 -10.09 10.49
CA ASP A 260 -9.77 -10.73 11.76
C ASP A 260 -8.98 -10.20 12.97
N SER A 261 -7.83 -9.54 12.75
CA SER A 261 -6.96 -9.06 13.83
C SER A 261 -6.29 -7.71 13.59
N ARG A 262 -6.93 -6.63 14.03
CA ARG A 262 -6.34 -5.28 14.14
C ARG A 262 -5.20 -5.26 15.13
N ALA A 263 -5.31 -6.03 16.21
CA ALA A 263 -4.25 -6.12 17.22
C ALA A 263 -2.96 -6.66 16.61
N ALA A 264 -3.03 -7.78 15.87
CA ALA A 264 -1.85 -8.36 15.25
C ALA A 264 -1.23 -7.42 14.20
N LEU A 265 -2.06 -6.79 13.36
CA LEU A 265 -1.58 -5.80 12.39
C LEU A 265 -0.94 -4.58 13.06
N ALA A 266 -1.52 -4.06 14.13
CA ALA A 266 -0.99 -2.91 14.86
C ALA A 266 0.37 -3.20 15.49
N VAL A 267 0.50 -4.36 16.14
CA VAL A 267 1.76 -4.78 16.76
C VAL A 267 2.82 -5.04 15.68
N GLN A 268 2.45 -5.71 14.59
CA GLN A 268 3.34 -5.94 13.45
C GLN A 268 3.87 -4.61 12.92
N LEU A 269 3.00 -3.68 12.52
CA LEU A 269 3.42 -2.41 11.95
C LEU A 269 4.24 -1.58 12.92
N ASP A 270 3.94 -1.62 14.23
CA ASP A 270 4.73 -0.90 15.22
C ASP A 270 6.16 -1.44 15.36
N LEU A 271 6.31 -2.75 15.53
CA LEU A 271 7.62 -3.38 15.63
C LEU A 271 8.44 -3.19 14.34
N GLN A 272 7.82 -3.32 13.17
CA GLN A 272 8.50 -3.13 11.89
C GLN A 272 8.94 -1.67 11.68
N ARG A 273 8.14 -0.68 12.12
CA ARG A 273 8.57 0.72 12.10
C ARG A 273 9.81 0.97 12.96
N ARG A 274 9.90 0.37 14.15
CA ARG A 274 11.08 0.47 15.02
C ARG A 274 12.34 -0.10 14.36
N LEU A 275 12.18 -1.11 13.51
CA LEU A 275 13.25 -1.70 12.70
C LEU A 275 13.56 -0.94 11.41
N GLY A 276 12.81 0.12 11.08
CA GLY A 276 12.91 0.81 9.79
C GLY A 276 12.42 -0.03 8.61
N ALA A 277 11.77 -1.17 8.86
CA ALA A 277 11.29 -2.08 7.83
C ALA A 277 10.02 -1.57 7.16
N ARG A 278 9.81 -1.99 5.91
CA ARG A 278 8.65 -1.68 5.09
C ARG A 278 8.06 -2.96 4.47
N PRO A 279 6.74 -3.03 4.28
CA PRO A 279 6.12 -4.20 3.71
C PRO A 279 6.36 -4.27 2.20
N THR A 280 6.41 -5.50 1.70
CA THR A 280 6.23 -5.85 0.30
C THR A 280 5.11 -6.88 0.23
N VAL A 281 4.02 -6.52 -0.44
CA VAL A 281 2.87 -7.41 -0.59
C VAL A 281 3.18 -8.44 -1.68
N LEU A 282 3.13 -9.71 -1.30
CA LEU A 282 3.51 -10.85 -2.14
C LEU A 282 2.30 -11.49 -2.82
N ALA A 283 1.13 -11.38 -2.20
CA ALA A 283 -0.12 -11.90 -2.74
C ALA A 283 -1.32 -11.17 -2.13
N ASN A 284 -2.38 -11.03 -2.92
CA ASN A 284 -3.74 -10.81 -2.44
C ASN A 284 -4.70 -11.69 -3.25
N ARG A 285 -5.38 -12.61 -2.56
CA ARG A 285 -6.34 -13.56 -3.16
C ARG A 285 -7.56 -13.70 -2.28
N ASN A 286 -8.61 -14.31 -2.82
CA ASN A 286 -9.87 -14.53 -2.13
C ASN A 286 -10.27 -16.00 -2.21
N SER A 287 -10.97 -16.52 -1.20
CA SER A 287 -11.41 -17.92 -1.12
C SER A 287 -12.22 -18.38 -2.33
N ALA A 288 -12.90 -17.46 -3.03
CA ALA A 288 -13.58 -17.73 -4.30
C ALA A 288 -12.64 -18.24 -5.41
N THR A 289 -11.35 -17.88 -5.41
CA THR A 289 -10.37 -18.37 -6.39
C THR A 289 -9.95 -19.81 -6.15
N PHE A 290 -10.21 -20.34 -4.95
CA PHE A 290 -9.97 -21.73 -4.58
C PHE A 290 -11.22 -22.62 -4.78
N GLY A 291 -12.21 -22.14 -5.55
CA GLY A 291 -13.47 -22.85 -5.81
C GLY A 291 -14.56 -22.63 -4.76
N GLY A 292 -14.37 -21.67 -3.84
CA GLY A 292 -15.36 -21.26 -2.84
C GLY A 292 -16.55 -20.47 -3.42
N SER A 293 -17.52 -20.17 -2.56
CA SER A 293 -18.66 -19.29 -2.89
C SER A 293 -18.16 -17.89 -3.25
N LYS A 294 -18.89 -17.18 -4.13
CA LYS A 294 -18.65 -15.74 -4.42
C LYS A 294 -19.50 -14.80 -3.59
N ALA A 295 -20.49 -15.34 -2.87
CA ALA A 295 -21.45 -14.55 -2.09
C ALA A 295 -20.95 -14.24 -0.68
N GLU A 296 -20.13 -15.12 -0.12
CA GLU A 296 -19.59 -15.02 1.23
C GLU A 296 -18.18 -15.61 1.18
N THR A 297 -17.18 -14.74 1.33
CA THR A 297 -15.78 -15.05 1.05
C THR A 297 -14.86 -14.70 2.21
N THR A 298 -13.62 -15.20 2.13
CA THR A 298 -12.50 -14.79 2.98
C THR A 298 -11.35 -14.35 2.09
N SER A 299 -10.73 -13.21 2.39
CA SER A 299 -9.56 -12.72 1.68
C SER A 299 -8.26 -13.04 2.40
N TYR A 300 -7.17 -13.10 1.64
CA TYR A 300 -5.83 -13.41 2.10
C TYR A 300 -4.86 -12.37 1.54
N ILE A 301 -4.06 -11.76 2.41
CA ILE A 301 -2.95 -10.89 2.04
C ILE A 301 -1.67 -11.43 2.66
N VAL A 302 -0.64 -11.59 1.84
CA VAL A 302 0.69 -12.03 2.28
C VAL A 302 1.66 -10.89 2.09
N ALA A 303 2.46 -10.60 3.12
CA ALA A 303 3.49 -9.57 3.05
C ALA A 303 4.78 -10.00 3.75
N ALA A 304 5.92 -9.51 3.25
CA ALA A 304 7.21 -9.62 3.92
C ALA A 304 7.75 -8.22 4.24
N PHE A 305 8.43 -8.09 5.39
CA PHE A 305 9.02 -6.83 5.84
C PHE A 305 10.54 -6.86 5.73
N HIS A 306 11.10 -5.77 5.20
CA HIS A 306 12.55 -5.61 5.06
C HIS A 306 12.94 -4.13 5.20
N ALA A 307 14.13 -3.85 5.76
CA ALA A 307 14.64 -2.49 5.95
C ALA A 307 15.07 -1.81 4.65
N ASP A 308 15.67 -2.58 3.74
CA ASP A 308 15.92 -2.14 2.36
C ASP A 308 14.68 -2.42 1.49
N PRO A 309 13.99 -1.39 0.95
CA PRO A 309 12.82 -1.56 0.11
C PRO A 309 13.12 -2.22 -1.25
N GLN A 310 14.38 -2.33 -1.67
CA GLN A 310 14.76 -3.00 -2.92
C GLN A 310 14.97 -4.51 -2.75
N ALA A 311 15.37 -4.97 -1.55
CA ALA A 311 15.76 -6.37 -1.32
C ALA A 311 14.66 -7.38 -1.66
N THR A 312 13.39 -6.99 -1.49
CA THR A 312 12.22 -7.83 -1.76
C THR A 312 11.59 -7.56 -3.13
N ALA A 313 12.18 -6.68 -3.97
CA ALA A 313 11.66 -6.37 -5.32
C ALA A 313 11.63 -7.59 -6.26
N GLN A 314 12.62 -8.46 -6.10
CA GLN A 314 12.74 -9.72 -6.86
C GLN A 314 11.76 -10.81 -6.42
N LEU A 315 11.08 -10.66 -5.28
CA LEU A 315 10.05 -11.60 -4.82
C LEU A 315 8.77 -11.38 -5.63
N ARG A 316 8.70 -12.03 -6.79
CA ARG A 316 7.59 -11.98 -7.73
C ARG A 316 7.04 -13.39 -7.94
N TRP A 317 5.73 -13.47 -8.15
CA TRP A 317 5.01 -14.69 -8.54
C TRP A 317 4.20 -14.41 -9.80
N PRO A 318 3.89 -15.42 -10.62
CA PRO A 318 3.23 -15.21 -11.91
C PRO A 318 1.79 -14.67 -11.86
N ASP A 319 1.18 -14.55 -10.68
CA ASP A 319 -0.22 -14.21 -10.46
C ASP A 319 -0.45 -12.74 -10.07
N HIS A 320 0.54 -11.89 -10.29
CA HIS A 320 0.39 -10.44 -10.25
C HIS A 320 1.26 -9.77 -11.31
N GLU A 321 0.81 -8.59 -11.74
CA GLU A 321 1.60 -7.73 -12.62
C GLU A 321 2.30 -6.65 -11.78
N THR A 322 3.52 -6.30 -12.15
CA THR A 322 4.29 -5.22 -11.49
C THR A 322 4.48 -4.09 -12.49
N ILE A 323 4.12 -2.88 -12.09
CA ILE A 323 4.29 -1.64 -12.86
C ILE A 323 4.99 -0.62 -11.97
N TYR A 324 5.90 0.17 -12.54
CA TYR A 324 6.55 1.26 -11.82
C TYR A 324 6.00 2.61 -12.26
N PHE A 325 5.89 3.54 -11.32
CA PHE A 325 5.71 4.96 -11.60
C PHE A 325 6.99 5.71 -11.23
N GLY A 326 7.40 6.64 -12.09
CA GLY A 326 8.41 7.66 -11.85
C GLY A 326 7.80 9.06 -11.92
N GLY A 327 8.50 10.03 -11.33
CA GLY A 327 8.09 11.42 -11.39
C GLY A 327 8.48 12.11 -12.69
N ASP A 328 9.01 13.32 -12.59
CA ASP A 328 9.27 14.21 -13.72
C ASP A 328 10.46 13.74 -14.56
N LEU A 329 10.24 13.62 -15.86
CA LEU A 329 11.22 13.27 -16.88
C LEU A 329 11.37 14.45 -17.84
N PHE A 330 12.56 15.05 -17.85
CA PHE A 330 12.95 16.13 -18.75
C PHE A 330 14.40 15.91 -19.24
N LEU A 331 14.58 15.87 -20.56
CA LEU A 331 15.86 15.57 -21.22
C LEU A 331 16.42 16.78 -21.99
N GLY A 332 16.05 18.00 -21.60
CA GLY A 332 16.52 19.24 -22.23
C GLY A 332 17.59 19.98 -21.41
N ARG A 333 17.83 21.25 -21.78
CA ARG A 333 18.75 22.17 -21.08
C ARG A 333 20.11 21.54 -20.74
N PHE A 334 20.44 21.40 -19.46
CA PHE A 334 21.75 20.95 -18.99
C PHE A 334 21.94 19.43 -19.06
N MET A 335 20.92 18.67 -19.44
CA MET A 335 21.07 17.24 -19.78
C MET A 335 21.89 17.04 -21.04
N ARG A 336 21.89 18.01 -21.97
CA ARG A 336 22.42 17.84 -23.33
C ARG A 336 23.86 17.32 -23.40
N PRO A 337 24.85 17.81 -22.62
CA PRO A 337 26.21 17.26 -22.66
C PRO A 337 26.26 15.78 -22.27
N LEU A 338 25.50 15.39 -21.23
CA LEU A 338 25.43 14.01 -20.76
C LEU A 338 24.74 13.09 -21.78
N LEU A 339 23.71 13.61 -22.46
CA LEU A 339 23.00 12.87 -23.51
C LEU A 339 23.85 12.67 -24.76
N LEU A 340 24.72 13.61 -25.10
CA LEU A 340 25.61 13.50 -26.27
C LEU A 340 26.74 12.50 -26.06
N ASP A 341 27.16 12.29 -24.81
CA ASP A 341 28.23 11.38 -24.45
C ASP A 341 27.71 9.93 -24.38
N PRO A 342 28.15 9.02 -25.26
CA PRO A 342 27.72 7.63 -25.25
C PRO A 342 28.22 6.83 -24.03
N GLU A 343 29.26 7.30 -23.33
CA GLU A 343 29.76 6.65 -22.11
C GLU A 343 28.94 7.05 -20.88
N LEU A 344 28.45 8.29 -20.83
CA LEU A 344 27.63 8.79 -19.70
C LEU A 344 26.15 8.45 -19.85
N ARG A 345 25.62 8.39 -21.08
CA ARG A 345 24.18 8.16 -21.30
C ARG A 345 23.64 6.89 -20.61
N PRO A 346 24.32 5.73 -20.62
CA PRO A 346 23.82 4.54 -19.90
C PRO A 346 23.72 4.72 -18.39
N ALA A 347 24.55 5.59 -17.79
CA ALA A 347 24.50 5.87 -16.36
C ALA A 347 23.22 6.62 -15.95
N LEU A 348 22.55 7.30 -16.90
CA LEU A 348 21.25 7.94 -16.66
C LEU A 348 20.11 6.92 -16.52
N THR A 349 20.18 5.76 -17.18
CA THR A 349 19.08 4.79 -17.20
C THR A 349 19.34 3.52 -16.39
N ALA A 350 20.61 3.16 -16.17
CA ALA A 350 21.00 1.94 -15.45
C ALA A 350 20.45 1.85 -14.01
N PRO A 351 20.41 2.94 -13.20
CA PRO A 351 19.81 2.86 -11.86
C PRO A 351 18.32 2.52 -11.89
N ILE A 352 17.57 3.04 -12.87
CA ILE A 352 16.13 2.82 -13.02
C ILE A 352 15.88 1.40 -13.51
N THR A 353 16.51 1.00 -14.62
CA THR A 353 16.32 -0.31 -15.26
C THR A 353 16.71 -1.49 -14.37
N ARG A 354 17.71 -1.32 -13.49
CA ARG A 354 18.08 -2.35 -12.49
C ARG A 354 16.96 -2.61 -11.48
N ILE A 355 16.21 -1.58 -11.11
CA ILE A 355 15.11 -1.69 -10.15
C ILE A 355 13.84 -2.19 -10.83
N THR A 356 13.52 -1.66 -12.03
CA THR A 356 12.33 -2.08 -12.76
C THR A 356 12.44 -3.52 -13.27
N ASP A 357 13.64 -3.94 -13.64
CA ASP A 357 13.96 -5.30 -14.12
C ASP A 357 13.01 -5.73 -15.25
N GLY A 358 12.93 -4.86 -16.27
CA GLY A 358 12.07 -5.04 -17.45
C GLY A 358 10.57 -4.87 -17.21
N ALA A 359 10.14 -4.55 -15.98
CA ALA A 359 8.75 -4.21 -15.71
C ALA A 359 8.38 -2.85 -16.32
N PRO A 360 7.13 -2.67 -16.80
CA PRO A 360 6.70 -1.42 -17.43
C PRO A 360 6.85 -0.20 -16.51
N LEU A 361 7.34 0.90 -17.06
CA LEU A 361 7.49 2.18 -16.36
C LEU A 361 6.52 3.25 -16.91
N ILE A 362 5.90 4.00 -16.00
CA ILE A 362 5.05 5.16 -16.30
C ILE A 362 5.71 6.38 -15.66
N ALA A 363 5.88 7.48 -16.40
CA ALA A 363 6.49 8.70 -15.86
C ALA A 363 5.80 9.96 -16.38
N ASN A 364 6.11 11.11 -15.79
CA ASN A 364 5.55 12.39 -16.23
C ASN A 364 6.54 13.09 -17.18
N LEU A 365 6.16 13.35 -18.43
CA LEU A 365 7.04 14.00 -19.41
C LEU A 365 6.91 15.52 -19.30
N GLU A 366 7.88 16.15 -18.63
CA GLU A 366 7.90 17.58 -18.34
C GLU A 366 8.44 18.40 -19.53
N GLY A 367 7.67 18.50 -20.61
CA GLY A 367 8.02 19.34 -21.75
C GLY A 367 7.52 18.84 -23.11
N ALA A 368 7.98 19.50 -24.16
CA ALA A 368 7.66 19.17 -25.55
C ALA A 368 8.88 18.58 -26.29
N ILE A 369 8.64 17.52 -27.06
CA ILE A 369 9.62 16.93 -27.98
C ILE A 369 9.50 17.62 -29.34
N PHE A 370 10.65 17.92 -29.96
CA PHE A 370 10.70 18.49 -31.29
C PHE A 370 11.80 17.84 -32.14
N ASP A 371 11.55 17.79 -33.45
CA ASP A 371 12.39 17.18 -34.47
C ASP A 371 12.86 18.17 -35.56
N SER A 372 12.29 19.38 -35.57
CA SER A 372 12.58 20.44 -36.53
C SER A 372 13.23 21.67 -35.89
N TRP A 373 13.72 22.59 -36.73
CA TRP A 373 14.16 23.90 -36.26
C TRP A 373 12.99 24.65 -35.59
N VAL A 374 13.28 25.29 -34.46
CA VAL A 374 12.35 26.16 -33.72
C VAL A 374 12.88 27.60 -33.87
N GLU A 375 12.12 28.48 -34.52
CA GLU A 375 12.57 29.85 -34.83
C GLU A 375 12.61 30.76 -33.59
N GLU A 376 11.65 30.63 -32.69
CA GLU A 376 11.56 31.41 -31.44
C GLU A 376 11.42 30.47 -30.25
N LEU A 377 12.42 30.45 -29.37
CA LEU A 377 12.39 29.66 -28.13
C LEU A 377 11.66 30.46 -27.04
N PRO A 378 10.50 30.00 -26.55
CA PRO A 378 9.84 30.69 -25.44
C PRO A 378 10.74 30.67 -24.22
N ALA A 379 10.78 31.79 -23.49
CA ALA A 379 11.54 31.87 -22.26
C ALA A 379 11.00 30.83 -21.27
N ARG A 380 11.91 30.01 -20.70
CA ARG A 380 11.62 28.92 -19.75
C ARG A 380 10.91 27.70 -20.35
N ALA A 381 10.87 27.56 -21.67
CA ALA A 381 10.35 26.35 -22.30
C ALA A 381 11.19 25.11 -21.93
N HIS A 382 10.50 24.01 -21.60
CA HIS A 382 11.05 22.68 -21.43
C HIS A 382 10.98 21.95 -22.78
N LEU A 383 12.07 22.05 -23.55
CA LEU A 383 12.16 21.46 -24.87
C LEU A 383 13.19 20.33 -24.93
N MET A 384 12.83 19.24 -25.59
CA MET A 384 13.66 18.05 -25.77
C MET A 384 13.87 17.78 -27.26
N GLN A 385 15.14 17.67 -27.67
CA GLN A 385 15.48 17.31 -29.04
C GLN A 385 15.22 15.81 -29.23
N GLN A 386 14.36 15.45 -30.20
CA GLN A 386 13.99 14.06 -30.44
C GLN A 386 15.22 13.13 -30.59
N PRO A 387 16.26 13.47 -31.38
CA PRO A 387 17.44 12.59 -31.52
C PRO A 387 18.21 12.33 -30.23
N LEU A 388 18.07 13.18 -29.21
CA LEU A 388 18.70 13.02 -27.90
C LEU A 388 17.77 12.32 -26.89
N ALA A 389 16.46 12.53 -27.01
CA ALA A 389 15.48 11.94 -26.11
C ALA A 389 15.23 10.45 -26.45
N ASP A 390 15.06 10.11 -27.73
CA ASP A 390 14.67 8.76 -28.19
C ASP A 390 15.55 7.64 -27.58
N PRO A 391 16.89 7.73 -27.56
CA PRO A 391 17.72 6.67 -27.01
C PRO A 391 17.50 6.43 -25.51
N VAL A 392 17.20 7.49 -24.75
CA VAL A 392 16.93 7.38 -23.30
C VAL A 392 15.52 6.81 -23.08
N LEU A 393 14.52 7.33 -23.80
CA LEU A 393 13.14 6.86 -23.68
C LEU A 393 13.02 5.36 -24.04
N ARG A 394 13.69 4.91 -25.09
CA ARG A 394 13.72 3.48 -25.49
C ARG A 394 14.42 2.58 -24.46
N ALA A 395 15.34 3.11 -23.67
CA ALA A 395 16.11 2.34 -22.70
C ALA A 395 15.40 2.17 -21.34
N LEU A 396 14.24 2.80 -21.14
CA LEU A 396 13.54 2.84 -19.84
C LEU A 396 12.28 1.96 -19.77
N ASP A 397 12.02 1.11 -20.78
CA ASP A 397 10.84 0.23 -20.84
C ASP A 397 9.52 0.98 -20.53
N LEU A 398 9.39 2.19 -21.08
CA LEU A 398 8.26 3.08 -20.82
C LEU A 398 6.97 2.52 -21.44
N ALA A 399 5.99 2.17 -20.60
CA ALA A 399 4.63 1.83 -21.02
C ALA A 399 3.82 3.08 -21.39
N ALA A 400 3.99 4.16 -20.61
CA ALA A 400 3.23 5.38 -20.80
C ALA A 400 3.98 6.63 -20.28
N LEU A 401 3.65 7.78 -20.85
CA LEU A 401 4.15 9.08 -20.39
C LEU A 401 3.02 10.09 -20.21
N GLY A 402 3.01 10.74 -19.04
CA GLY A 402 2.13 11.84 -18.66
C GLY A 402 2.37 13.09 -19.51
N LEU A 403 1.31 13.61 -20.13
CA LEU A 403 1.31 14.92 -20.81
C LEU A 403 0.36 15.91 -20.12
N ALA A 404 -0.23 15.52 -18.99
CA ALA A 404 -1.09 16.38 -18.18
C ALA A 404 -0.23 17.24 -17.24
N ASN A 405 0.58 18.14 -17.80
CA ASN A 405 1.41 19.07 -17.06
C ASN A 405 1.43 20.46 -17.72
N ASN A 406 2.00 21.43 -17.02
CA ASN A 406 2.04 22.82 -17.47
C ASN A 406 3.00 23.05 -18.65
N HIS A 407 3.94 22.15 -18.91
CA HIS A 407 4.98 22.27 -19.95
C HIS A 407 4.68 21.52 -21.26
N ALA A 408 3.62 20.71 -21.31
CA ALA A 408 3.26 19.92 -22.49
C ALA A 408 2.99 20.75 -23.76
N HIS A 409 2.58 22.02 -23.60
CA HIS A 409 2.29 22.94 -24.72
C HIS A 409 3.33 24.06 -24.87
N ASP A 410 4.58 23.85 -24.42
CA ASP A 410 5.62 24.88 -24.53
C ASP A 410 5.94 25.28 -25.98
N LEU A 411 5.62 24.43 -26.97
CA LEU A 411 5.66 24.76 -28.41
C LEU A 411 4.27 24.92 -29.05
N GLY A 412 3.26 25.22 -28.22
CA GLY A 412 1.87 25.28 -28.63
C GLY A 412 1.31 23.93 -29.09
N GLN A 413 0.18 23.97 -29.81
CA GLN A 413 -0.50 22.76 -30.28
C GLN A 413 0.36 21.92 -31.24
N ALA A 414 1.13 22.57 -32.12
CA ALA A 414 1.96 21.85 -33.08
C ALA A 414 3.02 20.99 -32.39
N GLY A 415 3.72 21.52 -31.39
CA GLY A 415 4.70 20.72 -30.65
C GLY A 415 4.08 19.68 -29.74
N TYR A 416 2.87 19.92 -29.22
CA TYR A 416 2.10 18.90 -28.52
C TYR A 416 1.74 17.72 -29.45
N ASP A 417 1.25 18.02 -30.65
CA ASP A 417 0.91 17.01 -31.66
C ASP A 417 2.16 16.24 -32.12
N THR A 418 3.30 16.93 -32.29
CA THR A 418 4.60 16.29 -32.55
C THR A 418 4.98 15.35 -31.40
N THR A 419 4.88 15.81 -30.15
CA THR A 419 5.18 14.98 -28.97
C THR A 419 4.30 13.73 -28.94
N LEU A 420 3.00 13.87 -29.17
CA LEU A 420 2.06 12.75 -29.27
C LEU A 420 2.46 11.75 -30.37
N ALA A 421 2.84 12.24 -31.55
CA ALA A 421 3.27 11.41 -32.66
C ALA A 421 4.57 10.65 -32.31
N THR A 422 5.57 11.35 -31.76
CA THR A 422 6.83 10.75 -31.33
C THR A 422 6.60 9.65 -30.31
N LEU A 423 5.78 9.89 -29.26
CA LEU A 423 5.51 8.87 -28.25
C LEU A 423 4.85 7.62 -28.85
N ARG A 424 3.88 7.79 -29.75
CA ARG A 424 3.23 6.68 -30.45
C ARG A 424 4.19 5.90 -31.33
N ASP A 425 5.09 6.58 -32.04
CA ASP A 425 6.13 5.95 -32.88
C ASP A 425 7.17 5.18 -32.04
N LEU A 426 7.38 5.60 -30.79
CA LEU A 426 8.20 4.87 -29.81
C LEU A 426 7.47 3.69 -29.16
N GLY A 427 6.16 3.55 -29.36
CA GLY A 427 5.32 2.55 -28.68
C GLY A 427 4.95 2.93 -27.25
N ILE A 428 5.12 4.20 -26.86
CA ILE A 428 4.83 4.74 -25.53
C ILE A 428 3.43 5.35 -25.54
N THR A 429 2.57 4.94 -24.60
CA THR A 429 1.19 5.44 -24.53
C THR A 429 1.16 6.86 -23.95
N PRO A 430 0.69 7.89 -24.68
CA PRO A 430 0.54 9.22 -24.11
C PRO A 430 -0.67 9.27 -23.16
N LEU A 431 -0.47 9.78 -21.94
CA LEU A 431 -1.54 10.03 -20.97
C LEU A 431 -1.95 11.50 -21.06
N GLU A 432 -3.00 11.76 -21.82
CA GLU A 432 -3.55 13.10 -22.05
C GLU A 432 -4.36 13.59 -20.83
N HIS A 433 -4.45 14.90 -20.66
CA HIS A 433 -5.17 15.52 -19.54
C HIS A 433 -6.65 15.13 -19.51
N ALA A 434 -7.13 14.70 -18.34
CA ALA A 434 -8.51 14.31 -18.05
C ALA A 434 -9.08 13.20 -18.96
N LYS A 435 -8.20 12.42 -19.60
CA LYS A 435 -8.58 11.29 -20.46
C LYS A 435 -8.26 9.97 -19.77
N LEU A 436 -9.31 9.17 -19.53
CA LEU A 436 -9.14 7.81 -19.02
C LEU A 436 -8.46 6.94 -20.08
N THR A 437 -7.33 6.34 -19.73
CA THR A 437 -6.49 5.54 -20.62
C THR A 437 -6.12 4.24 -19.93
N SER A 438 -6.37 3.11 -20.57
CA SER A 438 -5.96 1.80 -20.06
C SER A 438 -4.49 1.54 -20.38
N VAL A 439 -3.70 1.19 -19.37
CA VAL A 439 -2.28 0.84 -19.50
C VAL A 439 -2.06 -0.46 -18.72
N GLY A 440 -1.90 -1.57 -19.44
CA GLY A 440 -1.86 -2.90 -18.84
C GLY A 440 -3.15 -3.17 -18.03
N PRO A 441 -3.05 -3.57 -16.76
CA PRO A 441 -4.17 -3.87 -15.88
C PRO A 441 -4.75 -2.62 -15.19
N LEU A 442 -4.23 -1.41 -15.49
CA LEU A 442 -4.63 -0.17 -14.84
C LEU A 442 -5.50 0.69 -15.76
N ASN A 443 -6.47 1.38 -15.16
CA ASN A 443 -7.13 2.53 -15.78
C ASN A 443 -6.52 3.81 -15.21
N ILE A 444 -5.88 4.62 -16.03
CA ILE A 444 -5.15 5.81 -15.58
C ILE A 444 -5.82 7.08 -16.11
N MET A 445 -6.03 8.05 -15.23
CA MET A 445 -6.43 9.41 -15.60
C MET A 445 -5.34 10.38 -15.15
N ALA A 446 -4.71 11.06 -16.11
CA ALA A 446 -3.70 12.06 -15.84
C ALA A 446 -4.34 13.45 -15.66
N LEU A 447 -3.94 14.20 -14.63
CA LEU A 447 -4.54 15.48 -14.25
C LEU A 447 -3.48 16.54 -13.99
N ASN A 448 -3.75 17.78 -14.40
CA ASN A 448 -2.88 18.94 -14.18
C ASN A 448 -3.60 19.98 -13.33
N PHE A 449 -2.97 20.46 -12.27
CA PHE A 449 -3.45 21.55 -11.42
C PHE A 449 -2.47 22.75 -11.35
N VAL A 450 -1.44 22.79 -12.21
CA VAL A 450 -0.39 23.83 -12.22
C VAL A 450 -0.55 24.80 -13.43
N PRO A 451 -0.46 26.13 -13.25
CA PRO A 451 -0.47 27.13 -14.34
C PRO A 451 0.78 27.08 -15.26
N PRO A 452 0.78 27.64 -16.51
CA PRO A 452 -0.16 28.59 -17.10
C PRO A 452 -1.26 27.96 -17.99
N ASN A 453 -1.15 26.66 -18.31
CA ASN A 453 -2.11 25.94 -19.14
C ASN A 453 -3.37 25.51 -18.36
N GLN A 454 -4.08 26.47 -17.78
CA GLN A 454 -5.53 26.36 -17.85
C GLN A 454 -5.92 26.69 -19.29
N MET A 455 -6.08 25.70 -20.17
CA MET A 455 -7.05 25.79 -21.28
C MET A 455 -7.20 24.44 -22.00
N GLY A 456 -8.15 23.66 -21.50
CA GLY A 456 -8.79 22.54 -22.21
C GLY A 456 -10.26 22.36 -21.80
N GLY A 457 -10.90 23.38 -21.21
CA GLY A 457 -12.33 23.34 -20.87
C GLY A 457 -12.70 22.73 -19.52
N LEU A 458 -11.76 22.23 -18.73
CA LEU A 458 -11.97 21.98 -17.30
C LEU A 458 -11.38 23.16 -16.50
N LYS A 459 -12.21 24.19 -16.28
CA LYS A 459 -12.31 24.64 -14.89
C LYS A 459 -12.74 23.36 -14.15
N VAL A 460 -12.04 22.95 -13.10
CA VAL A 460 -12.78 22.40 -11.98
C VAL A 460 -13.39 23.64 -11.36
N PRO A 461 -14.64 24.09 -11.69
CA PRO A 461 -15.22 25.16 -10.90
C PRO A 461 -15.06 24.79 -9.44
N ALA A 462 -14.94 25.81 -8.57
CA ALA A 462 -15.14 25.61 -7.14
C ALA A 462 -16.50 24.93 -6.82
N ASP A 463 -17.36 24.81 -7.85
CA ASP A 463 -18.68 24.22 -7.88
C ASP A 463 -18.82 23.01 -8.85
N SER A 464 -17.75 22.45 -9.44
CA SER A 464 -17.85 21.15 -10.16
C SER A 464 -17.59 20.02 -9.20
N ASP A 465 -18.56 19.12 -9.16
CA ASP A 465 -18.50 17.87 -8.43
C ASP A 465 -17.39 16.96 -8.98
N PRO A 466 -16.32 16.68 -8.22
CA PRO A 466 -15.33 15.66 -8.55
C PRO A 466 -15.98 14.35 -8.96
N ALA A 467 -17.16 14.00 -8.39
CA ALA A 467 -17.93 12.80 -8.70
C ALA A 467 -18.23 12.60 -10.19
N SER A 468 -18.29 13.68 -10.98
CA SER A 468 -18.55 13.61 -12.43
C SER A 468 -17.39 13.03 -13.25
N LEU A 469 -16.15 13.07 -12.74
CA LEU A 469 -14.96 12.44 -13.34
C LEU A 469 -14.84 10.95 -12.99
N CYS A 470 -15.61 10.48 -12.00
CA CYS A 470 -15.40 9.20 -11.33
C CYS A 470 -16.25 8.04 -11.89
N THR A 471 -16.90 8.21 -13.05
CA THR A 471 -17.69 7.14 -13.65
C THR A 471 -16.80 6.24 -14.52
N VAL A 472 -16.14 5.24 -13.92
CA VAL A 472 -15.32 4.27 -14.66
C VAL A 472 -16.11 2.97 -14.87
N PRO A 473 -16.43 2.59 -16.11
CA PRO A 473 -16.94 1.25 -16.40
C PRO A 473 -15.77 0.25 -16.38
N GLY A 474 -15.79 -0.73 -15.47
CA GLY A 474 -14.87 -1.89 -15.54
C GLY A 474 -14.36 -2.38 -14.19
N GLN A 475 -13.68 -3.55 -14.22
CA GLN A 475 -13.09 -4.23 -13.06
C GLN A 475 -11.65 -3.76 -12.73
N ALA A 476 -11.00 -2.99 -13.62
CA ALA A 476 -9.61 -2.55 -13.45
C ALA A 476 -9.50 -1.34 -12.50
N PRO A 477 -8.50 -1.32 -11.60
CA PRO A 477 -8.34 -0.25 -10.62
C PRO A 477 -8.04 1.10 -11.29
N LEU A 478 -8.69 2.15 -10.78
CA LEU A 478 -8.48 3.54 -11.21
C LEU A 478 -7.25 4.14 -10.50
N VAL A 479 -6.28 4.61 -11.29
CA VAL A 479 -5.13 5.39 -10.83
C VAL A 479 -5.24 6.82 -11.31
N LEU A 480 -5.10 7.78 -10.40
CA LEU A 480 -5.00 9.20 -10.74
C LEU A 480 -3.54 9.61 -10.73
N PHE A 481 -3.00 10.04 -11.88
CA PHE A 481 -1.63 10.52 -11.99
C PHE A 481 -1.63 12.05 -12.10
N VAL A 482 -1.19 12.73 -11.05
CA VAL A 482 -1.54 14.14 -10.82
C VAL A 482 -0.30 15.03 -10.78
N HIS A 483 -0.29 16.05 -11.62
CA HIS A 483 0.72 17.08 -11.66
C HIS A 483 0.20 18.31 -10.85
N TRP A 484 0.77 18.55 -9.66
CA TRP A 484 0.22 19.48 -8.68
C TRP A 484 1.25 19.98 -7.65
N GLY A 485 0.79 20.82 -6.72
CA GLY A 485 1.57 21.23 -5.56
C GLY A 485 2.56 22.36 -5.85
N ALA A 486 3.30 22.74 -4.82
CA ALA A 486 4.37 23.72 -4.94
C ALA A 486 5.72 23.05 -5.24
N GLU A 487 6.56 23.69 -6.04
CA GLU A 487 7.92 23.23 -6.31
C GLU A 487 8.75 23.10 -5.01
N PHE A 488 9.60 22.07 -4.97
CA PHE A 488 10.55 21.75 -3.91
C PHE A 488 9.93 21.45 -2.54
N THR A 489 8.67 21.02 -2.50
CA THR A 489 8.03 20.46 -1.30
C THR A 489 7.74 18.98 -1.45
N ASN A 490 7.90 18.22 -0.37
CA ASN A 490 7.51 16.81 -0.27
C ASN A 490 6.23 16.61 0.55
N GLU A 491 5.61 17.71 0.97
CA GLU A 491 4.38 17.77 1.74
C GLU A 491 3.33 18.59 0.96
N PRO A 492 2.07 18.13 0.90
CA PRO A 492 0.99 18.88 0.29
C PRO A 492 0.61 20.09 1.15
N ASP A 493 0.38 21.23 0.50
CA ASP A 493 -0.25 22.38 1.13
C ASP A 493 -1.76 22.17 1.31
N LEU A 494 -2.45 23.11 1.98
CA LEU A 494 -3.89 22.99 2.25
C LEU A 494 -4.75 22.92 0.99
N VAL A 495 -4.29 23.51 -0.13
CA VAL A 495 -5.02 23.46 -1.40
C VAL A 495 -4.90 22.07 -2.00
N THR A 496 -3.68 21.52 -2.05
CA THR A 496 -3.43 20.19 -2.60
C THR A 496 -4.04 19.10 -1.74
N GLN A 497 -4.08 19.26 -0.41
CA GLN A 497 -4.81 18.35 0.49
C GLN A 497 -6.31 18.31 0.18
N ARG A 498 -6.93 19.47 -0.12
CA ARG A 498 -8.35 19.52 -0.51
C ARG A 498 -8.58 18.83 -1.86
N ILE A 499 -7.75 19.10 -2.85
CA ILE A 499 -7.81 18.43 -4.16
C ILE A 499 -7.66 16.92 -3.99
N ALA A 500 -6.67 16.47 -3.21
CA ALA A 500 -6.49 15.05 -2.91
C ALA A 500 -7.74 14.45 -2.26
N SER A 501 -8.32 15.12 -1.25
CA SER A 501 -9.55 14.67 -0.59
C SER A 501 -10.72 14.54 -1.57
N GLU A 502 -10.89 15.52 -2.46
CA GLU A 502 -11.89 15.52 -3.51
C GLU A 502 -11.68 14.39 -4.52
N LEU A 503 -10.46 14.20 -5.01
CA LEU A 503 -10.12 13.13 -5.96
C LEU A 503 -10.30 11.74 -5.35
N ARG A 504 -10.12 11.57 -4.04
CA ARG A 504 -10.34 10.28 -3.36
C ARG A 504 -11.81 9.88 -3.35
N SER A 505 -12.73 10.84 -3.35
CA SER A 505 -14.16 10.55 -3.51
C SER A 505 -14.50 9.85 -4.84
N CYS A 506 -13.57 9.85 -5.81
CA CYS A 506 -13.71 9.09 -7.05
C CYS A 506 -13.56 7.58 -6.95
N GLY A 507 -13.22 7.04 -5.78
CA GLY A 507 -12.92 5.61 -5.70
C GLY A 507 -11.58 5.24 -6.32
N ALA A 508 -10.65 6.19 -6.42
CA ALA A 508 -9.31 5.93 -6.92
C ALA A 508 -8.60 4.91 -6.02
N ALA A 509 -8.10 3.85 -6.64
CA ALA A 509 -7.31 2.83 -5.97
C ALA A 509 -5.90 3.32 -5.61
N LEU A 510 -5.40 4.31 -6.35
CA LEU A 510 -4.13 4.96 -6.10
C LEU A 510 -4.13 6.39 -6.65
N ILE A 511 -3.56 7.31 -5.88
CA ILE A 511 -3.21 8.66 -6.36
C ILE A 511 -1.70 8.80 -6.33
N VAL A 512 -1.11 9.12 -7.47
CA VAL A 512 0.34 9.32 -7.64
C VAL A 512 0.57 10.76 -8.08
N GLY A 513 1.34 11.53 -7.31
CA GLY A 513 1.68 12.89 -7.68
C GLY A 513 3.06 13.05 -8.34
N ALA A 514 3.21 14.13 -9.09
CA ALA A 514 4.45 14.59 -9.73
C ALA A 514 4.59 16.12 -9.56
N HIS A 515 5.41 16.81 -10.38
CA HIS A 515 5.66 18.27 -10.40
C HIS A 515 6.54 18.83 -9.28
N SER A 516 6.37 18.43 -8.02
CA SER A 516 7.02 19.15 -6.92
C SER A 516 8.56 19.05 -6.93
N HIS A 517 9.15 18.28 -7.84
CA HIS A 517 10.59 17.97 -7.93
C HIS A 517 11.20 17.33 -6.68
N LYS A 518 10.39 17.05 -5.65
CA LYS A 518 10.82 16.49 -4.38
C LYS A 518 9.91 15.33 -3.98
N ALA A 519 10.48 14.14 -4.02
CA ALA A 519 9.79 12.90 -3.69
C ALA A 519 9.28 12.89 -2.23
N SER A 520 8.09 12.31 -2.04
CA SER A 520 7.56 11.93 -0.74
C SER A 520 8.48 10.93 -0.04
N THR A 521 8.42 10.89 1.29
CA THR A 521 9.16 9.92 2.11
C THR A 521 8.30 8.75 2.56
N ASN A 522 6.97 8.84 2.37
CA ASN A 522 6.00 7.82 2.74
C ASN A 522 4.84 7.75 1.75
N ILE A 523 4.16 6.62 1.76
CA ILE A 523 2.81 6.44 1.23
C ILE A 523 1.83 6.86 2.34
N ARG A 524 0.69 7.44 1.97
CA ARG A 524 -0.36 7.88 2.91
C ARG A 524 -1.66 7.13 2.70
N PHE A 525 -2.38 6.98 3.81
CA PHE A 525 -3.78 6.59 3.84
C PHE A 525 -4.56 7.68 4.56
N ASP A 526 -5.40 8.44 3.86
CA ASP A 526 -6.11 9.59 4.42
C ASP A 526 -7.63 9.33 4.54
N GLY A 527 -8.08 8.07 4.70
CA GLY A 527 -9.52 7.71 4.85
C GLY A 527 -10.33 7.60 3.54
N GLY A 528 -9.98 6.66 2.67
CA GLY A 528 -10.56 6.46 1.33
C GLY A 528 -10.02 5.15 0.74
N PRO A 529 -10.52 4.67 -0.42
CA PRO A 529 -10.31 3.26 -0.80
C PRO A 529 -8.85 2.94 -1.14
N GLY A 530 -8.07 3.93 -1.58
CA GLY A 530 -6.71 3.75 -2.06
C GLY A 530 -5.65 4.57 -1.33
N ALA A 531 -4.40 4.21 -1.63
CA ALA A 531 -3.20 4.89 -1.16
C ALA A 531 -2.94 6.20 -1.91
N LEU A 532 -2.16 7.09 -1.30
CA LEU A 532 -1.71 8.35 -1.90
C LEU A 532 -0.19 8.50 -1.77
N VAL A 533 0.46 8.86 -2.87
CA VAL A 533 1.84 9.36 -2.88
C VAL A 533 1.81 10.78 -3.40
N TYR A 534 2.20 11.74 -2.57
CA TYR A 534 2.06 13.16 -2.90
C TYR A 534 2.95 13.59 -4.07
N SER A 535 4.19 13.09 -4.13
CA SER A 535 5.09 13.38 -5.24
C SER A 535 6.14 12.30 -5.38
N LEU A 536 6.51 11.95 -6.61
CA LEU A 536 7.67 11.10 -6.91
C LEU A 536 8.95 11.90 -7.21
N GLY A 537 8.87 13.23 -7.23
CA GLY A 537 9.99 14.11 -7.53
C GLY A 537 10.50 13.95 -8.95
N ASN A 538 11.83 13.97 -9.16
CA ASN A 538 12.41 13.86 -10.50
C ASN A 538 12.80 12.42 -10.81
N LEU A 539 12.31 11.86 -11.91
CA LEU A 539 12.85 10.62 -12.46
C LEU A 539 14.20 10.88 -13.16
N LEU A 540 14.20 11.80 -14.13
CA LEU A 540 15.40 12.30 -14.81
C LEU A 540 15.18 13.77 -15.15
N PHE A 541 15.94 14.68 -14.54
CA PHE A 541 15.76 16.11 -14.70
C PHE A 541 17.05 16.83 -14.34
N ASP A 542 17.34 17.98 -14.96
CA ASP A 542 18.58 18.76 -14.76
C ASP A 542 18.65 19.57 -13.46
N GLN A 543 17.93 19.16 -12.41
CA GLN A 543 17.91 19.81 -11.10
C GLN A 543 18.67 18.98 -10.06
N THR A 544 19.52 19.64 -9.27
CA THR A 544 20.43 18.97 -8.33
C THR A 544 19.85 18.88 -6.92
N GLN A 545 20.49 18.09 -6.05
CA GLN A 545 20.11 18.00 -4.63
C GLN A 545 20.25 19.33 -3.90
N GLU A 546 21.22 20.18 -4.29
CA GLU A 546 21.38 21.53 -3.72
C GLU A 546 20.18 22.43 -4.01
N MET A 547 19.47 22.19 -5.12
CA MET A 547 18.20 22.86 -5.44
C MET A 547 17.02 22.28 -4.64
N GLY A 548 17.23 21.20 -3.89
CA GLY A 548 16.20 20.50 -3.12
C GLY A 548 15.51 19.36 -3.86
N ALA A 549 15.99 18.98 -5.05
CA ALA A 549 15.38 17.94 -5.86
C ALA A 549 15.73 16.52 -5.36
N THR A 550 14.72 15.67 -5.25
CA THR A 550 14.85 14.26 -4.85
C THR A 550 14.00 13.34 -5.75
N SER A 551 14.25 12.04 -5.67
CA SER A 551 13.75 11.06 -6.63
C SER A 551 13.21 9.83 -5.92
N ALA A 552 12.11 9.27 -6.42
CA ALA A 552 11.63 7.96 -6.01
C ALA A 552 10.93 7.24 -7.16
N LEU A 553 10.93 5.91 -7.10
CA LEU A 553 10.02 5.06 -7.87
C LEU A 553 8.91 4.56 -6.96
N LEU A 554 7.73 4.38 -7.53
CA LEU A 554 6.63 3.67 -6.89
C LEU A 554 6.42 2.35 -7.60
N GLU A 555 6.73 1.23 -6.93
CA GLU A 555 6.31 -0.09 -7.37
C GLU A 555 4.81 -0.26 -7.09
N VAL A 556 4.05 -0.70 -8.08
CA VAL A 556 2.64 -1.05 -7.96
C VAL A 556 2.45 -2.48 -8.43
N ARG A 557 2.01 -3.35 -7.51
CA ARG A 557 1.63 -4.73 -7.82
C ARG A 557 0.12 -4.80 -7.95
N VAL A 558 -0.37 -5.33 -9.07
CA VAL A 558 -1.80 -5.45 -9.38
C VAL A 558 -2.16 -6.93 -9.35
N PHE A 559 -3.15 -7.27 -8.52
CA PHE A 559 -3.57 -8.65 -8.29
C PHE A 559 -4.81 -9.00 -9.12
N GLU A 560 -5.03 -10.29 -9.39
CA GLU A 560 -6.12 -10.79 -10.25
C GLU A 560 -7.52 -10.31 -9.84
N GLN A 561 -7.73 -10.01 -8.55
CA GLN A 561 -9.01 -9.52 -8.03
C GLN A 561 -9.26 -8.01 -8.23
N GLY A 562 -8.35 -7.31 -8.92
CA GLY A 562 -8.48 -5.88 -9.22
C GLY A 562 -8.00 -4.96 -8.09
N THR A 563 -7.37 -5.51 -7.06
CA THR A 563 -6.69 -4.76 -5.99
C THR A 563 -5.26 -4.44 -6.36
N LEU A 564 -4.66 -3.47 -5.66
CA LEU A 564 -3.26 -3.12 -5.82
C LEU A 564 -2.56 -2.90 -4.48
N ALA A 565 -1.24 -3.07 -4.48
CA ALA A 565 -0.36 -2.69 -3.38
C ALA A 565 0.79 -1.85 -3.91
N SER A 566 1.24 -0.90 -3.10
CA SER A 566 2.29 0.05 -3.50
C SER A 566 3.49 0.00 -2.57
N ARG A 567 4.69 0.20 -3.12
CA ARG A 567 5.92 0.35 -2.35
C ARG A 567 6.77 1.48 -2.92
N LEU A 568 7.11 2.43 -2.07
CA LEU A 568 7.95 3.57 -2.43
C LEU A 568 9.43 3.19 -2.30
N ILE A 569 10.21 3.39 -3.37
CA ILE A 569 11.62 3.05 -3.48
C ILE A 569 12.38 4.37 -3.71
N PRO A 570 13.14 4.87 -2.71
CA PRO A 570 13.97 6.04 -2.90
C PRO A 570 15.00 5.82 -4.01
N LEU A 571 15.21 6.85 -4.83
CA LEU A 571 16.26 6.89 -5.84
C LEU A 571 17.27 7.99 -5.51
N PRO A 572 18.55 7.83 -5.90
CA PRO A 572 19.49 8.94 -5.89
C PRO A 572 19.09 9.99 -6.94
N ASN A 573 19.67 11.19 -6.82
CA ASN A 573 19.56 12.19 -7.87
C ASN A 573 20.50 11.79 -9.02
N ILE A 574 19.96 11.05 -10.00
CA ILE A 574 20.73 10.45 -11.09
C ILE A 574 21.47 11.51 -11.92
N TYR A 575 20.87 12.68 -12.15
CA TYR A 575 21.52 13.76 -12.88
C TYR A 575 22.78 14.26 -12.16
N GLN A 576 22.70 14.49 -10.85
CA GLN A 576 23.84 14.88 -10.03
C GLN A 576 24.95 13.80 -10.07
N ASP A 577 24.58 12.54 -9.87
CA ASP A 577 25.55 11.43 -9.87
C ASP A 577 26.31 11.34 -11.20
N VAL A 578 25.61 11.48 -12.33
CA VAL A 578 26.24 11.45 -13.66
C VAL A 578 27.04 12.71 -13.95
N LEU A 579 26.60 13.87 -13.45
CA LEU A 579 27.37 15.11 -13.55
C LEU A 579 28.70 15.01 -12.79
N ASP A 580 28.69 14.41 -11.60
CA ASP A 580 29.89 14.18 -10.80
C ASP A 580 30.84 13.19 -11.48
N LEU A 581 30.32 12.14 -12.11
CA LEU A 581 31.11 11.22 -12.95
C LEU A 581 31.79 11.96 -14.11
N ALA A 582 31.05 12.84 -14.80
CA ALA A 582 31.60 13.63 -15.91
C ALA A 582 32.71 14.61 -15.46
N GLY A 583 32.59 15.16 -14.24
CA GLY A 583 33.56 16.10 -13.66
C GLY A 583 34.86 15.46 -13.17
N GLN A 584 34.89 14.15 -12.93
CA GLN A 584 36.06 13.45 -12.38
C GLN A 584 37.17 13.15 -13.40
N GLY A 585 36.92 13.31 -14.71
CA GLY A 585 37.87 12.98 -15.78
C GLY A 585 38.24 11.49 -15.82
N PRO A 586 38.83 10.97 -16.92
CA PRO A 586 39.28 9.59 -16.94
C PRO A 586 40.35 9.41 -15.86
N SER A 587 40.12 8.47 -14.94
CA SER A 587 41.14 7.99 -14.00
C SER A 587 42.38 7.57 -14.81
N GLN A 588 43.48 8.31 -14.62
CA GLN A 588 44.75 8.13 -15.33
C GLN A 588 45.34 6.74 -15.17
#